data_AF-A0AA41BKF9-F1
#
_entry.id   AF-A0AA41BKF9-F1
#
_cell.length_a   1.000
_cell.length_b   1.000
_cell.length_c   1.000
_cell.angle_alpha   90.00
_cell.angle_beta   90.00
_cell.angle_gamma   90.00
#
_symmetry.space_group_name_H-M   'P 1'
#
loop_
_entity.id
_entity.type
_entity.pdbx_description
1 polymer ?
#
loop_
_entity_poly.entity_id
_entity_poly.type
_entity_poly.pdbx_seq_one_letter_code
_entity_poly.pdbx_strand_id
1 'polypeptide(L)'
;MTIKITALAASIGAALDFMPFSTQAEIAVLKQDPQAGNPLSRLNFTVGGSIRPQFQNMTGNDGANGYKRNGFDGGTRFRFAADYYLFDDISWISYYELGVNIPAVFDWDNHYAKGATDTTRRMLYTGFKSATWGTLTFGQQNSIYYDVVGVKTDIWDYDMIGQAPGNGINGDYDGSYRTRKSLKYK
;
A
#
# COMPACT_ATOMS: atom_id res chain seq x y z
N MET A 1 -1.66 -7.82 -61.73
CA MET A 1 -2.47 -7.85 -60.48
C MET A 1 -1.48 -7.94 -59.34
N THR A 2 -1.20 -6.82 -58.70
CA THR A 2 -0.05 -6.67 -57.77
C THR A 2 -0.62 -6.40 -56.38
N ILE A 3 -0.61 -7.42 -55.52
CA ILE A 3 -1.08 -7.29 -54.15
C ILE A 3 0.04 -6.63 -53.33
N LYS A 4 -0.08 -5.32 -53.10
CA LYS A 4 0.73 -4.63 -52.09
C LYS A 4 0.12 -4.90 -50.72
N ILE A 5 0.62 -5.93 -50.04
CA ILE A 5 0.34 -6.15 -48.62
C ILE A 5 1.14 -5.10 -47.85
N THR A 6 0.41 -4.17 -47.25
CA THR A 6 0.90 -3.07 -46.42
C THR A 6 1.77 -3.62 -45.29
N ALA A 7 3.09 -3.40 -45.38
CA ALA A 7 4.07 -3.73 -44.34
C ALA A 7 3.91 -2.89 -43.04
N LEU A 8 2.78 -2.21 -42.86
CA LEU A 8 2.44 -1.46 -41.65
C LEU A 8 1.78 -2.34 -40.57
N ALA A 9 1.37 -3.56 -40.92
CA ALA A 9 0.80 -4.52 -39.96
C ALA A 9 1.87 -5.41 -39.28
N ALA A 10 3.14 -5.33 -39.70
CA ALA A 10 4.23 -6.16 -39.17
C ALA A 10 5.13 -5.43 -38.15
N SER A 11 4.84 -4.17 -37.81
CA SER A 11 5.51 -3.42 -36.74
C SER A 11 4.72 -3.38 -35.42
N ILE A 12 3.63 -4.14 -35.28
CA ILE A 12 3.04 -4.47 -33.97
C ILE A 12 3.82 -5.66 -33.36
N GLY A 13 5.14 -5.59 -33.47
CA GLY A 13 6.09 -6.52 -32.91
C GLY A 13 6.90 -5.80 -31.86
N ALA A 14 6.70 -6.19 -30.61
CA ALA A 14 7.61 -5.94 -29.49
C ALA A 14 7.75 -4.49 -29.02
N ALA A 15 6.65 -3.89 -28.58
CA ALA A 15 6.68 -3.07 -27.39
C ALA A 15 5.73 -3.70 -26.36
N LEU A 16 6.08 -4.91 -25.91
CA LEU A 16 5.69 -5.35 -24.58
C LEU A 16 6.46 -4.43 -23.64
N ASP A 17 5.84 -3.30 -23.30
CA ASP A 17 6.23 -2.51 -22.17
C ASP A 17 6.25 -3.45 -20.96
N PHE A 18 7.44 -3.94 -20.62
CA PHE A 18 7.76 -4.47 -19.31
C PHE A 18 7.73 -3.30 -18.32
N MET A 19 6.58 -2.64 -18.19
CA MET A 19 6.30 -1.87 -17.00
C MET A 19 6.27 -2.92 -15.88
N PRO A 20 7.10 -2.77 -14.83
CA PRO A 20 6.88 -3.50 -13.61
C PRO A 20 5.55 -2.98 -13.04
N PHE A 21 4.44 -3.56 -13.51
CA PHE A 21 3.19 -3.45 -12.80
C PHE A 21 3.49 -4.02 -11.43
N SER A 22 3.55 -3.15 -10.41
CA SER A 22 3.31 -3.60 -9.06
C SER A 22 1.91 -4.19 -9.12
N THR A 23 1.81 -5.50 -9.26
CA THR A 23 0.54 -6.24 -9.22
C THR A 23 0.03 -6.18 -7.78
N GLN A 24 -0.42 -5.00 -7.37
CA GLN A 24 -1.25 -4.87 -6.19
C GLN A 24 -2.58 -5.51 -6.57
N ALA A 25 -3.01 -6.50 -5.80
CA ALA A 25 -4.35 -7.04 -5.94
C ALA A 25 -5.35 -5.97 -5.48
N GLU A 26 -5.73 -5.07 -6.40
CA GLU A 26 -6.72 -4.03 -6.19
C GLU A 26 -7.91 -4.28 -7.11
N ILE A 27 -9.10 -4.24 -6.53
CA ILE A 27 -10.38 -4.42 -7.20
C ILE A 27 -11.12 -3.09 -7.12
N ALA A 28 -11.48 -2.54 -8.27
CA ALA A 28 -12.43 -1.43 -8.33
C ALA A 28 -13.83 -1.97 -8.01
N VAL A 29 -14.35 -1.58 -6.84
CA VAL A 29 -15.70 -1.93 -6.39
C VAL A 29 -16.72 -0.96 -6.97
N LEU A 30 -16.36 0.33 -7.02
CA LEU A 30 -17.11 1.36 -7.73
C LEU A 30 -16.15 2.07 -8.68
N LYS A 31 -16.55 2.22 -9.93
CA LYS A 31 -15.79 2.96 -10.93
C LYS A 31 -16.47 4.30 -11.16
N GLN A 32 -15.68 5.37 -11.10
CA GLN A 32 -16.16 6.71 -11.38
C GLN A 32 -16.60 6.83 -12.84
N ASP A 33 -17.82 7.33 -13.04
CA ASP A 33 -18.44 7.71 -14.31
C ASP A 33 -19.41 8.87 -14.03
N PRO A 34 -18.95 10.13 -13.93
CA PRO A 34 -19.75 11.21 -13.37
C PRO A 34 -21.00 11.51 -14.20
N GLN A 35 -22.17 11.30 -13.60
CA GLN A 35 -23.49 11.56 -14.17
C GLN A 35 -24.20 12.68 -13.40
N ALA A 36 -24.92 13.53 -14.12
CA ALA A 36 -25.74 14.57 -13.50
C ALA A 36 -26.80 13.96 -12.57
N GLY A 37 -26.93 14.51 -11.36
CA GLY A 37 -27.92 14.04 -10.38
C GLY A 37 -27.58 12.73 -9.66
N ASN A 38 -26.42 12.09 -9.92
CA ASN A 38 -25.98 10.88 -9.24
C ASN A 38 -24.67 11.12 -8.44
N PRO A 39 -24.73 11.33 -7.12
CA PRO A 39 -23.54 11.55 -6.30
C PRO A 39 -22.54 10.38 -6.32
N LEU A 40 -23.01 9.13 -6.31
CA LEU A 40 -22.12 7.95 -6.27
C LEU A 40 -21.35 7.74 -7.57
N SER A 41 -21.88 8.24 -8.69
CA SER A 41 -21.21 8.18 -9.98
C SER A 41 -19.86 8.91 -10.01
N ARG A 42 -19.65 9.82 -9.05
CA ARG A 42 -18.41 10.58 -8.86
C ARG A 42 -17.35 9.84 -8.04
N LEU A 43 -17.70 8.68 -7.46
CA LEU A 43 -16.83 7.92 -6.58
C LEU A 43 -16.14 6.79 -7.35
N ASN A 44 -14.81 6.79 -7.33
CA ASN A 44 -14.01 5.60 -7.56
C ASN A 44 -13.61 5.00 -6.20
N PHE A 45 -14.02 3.77 -5.94
CA PHE A 45 -13.72 3.06 -4.71
C PHE A 45 -12.99 1.76 -5.03
N THR A 46 -11.77 1.63 -4.53
CA THR A 46 -10.94 0.44 -4.70
C THR A 46 -10.67 -0.23 -3.35
N VAL A 47 -10.66 -1.56 -3.39
CA VAL A 47 -10.29 -2.40 -2.26
C VAL A 47 -9.15 -3.29 -2.71
N GLY A 48 -8.12 -3.41 -1.91
CA GLY A 48 -7.01 -4.31 -2.19
C GLY A 48 -6.26 -4.72 -0.94
N GLY A 49 -5.09 -5.30 -1.12
CA GLY A 49 -4.28 -5.72 0.01
C GLY A 49 -3.35 -6.88 -0.28
N SER A 50 -2.90 -7.52 0.80
CA SER A 50 -2.04 -8.71 0.75
C SER A 50 -2.20 -9.51 2.02
N ILE A 51 -2.25 -10.83 1.92
CA ILE A 51 -2.11 -11.76 3.05
C ILE A 51 -0.67 -12.27 3.06
N ARG A 52 0.00 -12.22 4.21
CA ARG A 52 1.46 -12.43 4.31
C ARG A 52 1.84 -13.33 5.48
N PRO A 53 1.66 -14.66 5.38
CA PRO A 53 2.26 -15.57 6.34
C PRO A 53 3.79 -15.58 6.17
N GLN A 54 4.54 -15.57 7.27
CA GLN A 54 6.00 -15.60 7.25
C GLN A 54 6.55 -16.59 8.28
N PHE A 55 7.73 -17.12 7.99
CA PHE A 55 8.54 -17.90 8.92
C PHE A 55 9.93 -17.27 9.01
N GLN A 56 10.41 -17.08 10.23
CA GLN A 56 11.71 -16.47 10.43
C GLN A 56 12.58 -17.32 11.36
N ASN A 57 13.64 -17.88 10.79
CA ASN A 57 14.64 -18.65 11.52
C ASN A 57 15.76 -17.71 11.96
N MET A 58 15.73 -17.30 13.23
CA MET A 58 16.78 -16.48 13.85
C MET A 58 17.86 -17.39 14.46
N THR A 59 19.07 -16.86 14.69
CA THR A 59 20.12 -17.59 15.43
C THR A 59 20.16 -17.09 16.87
N GLY A 60 20.25 -18.00 17.84
CA GLY A 60 20.33 -17.67 19.27
C GLY A 60 19.05 -17.95 20.05
N ASN A 61 19.00 -17.49 21.29
CA ASN A 61 17.80 -17.58 22.13
C ASN A 61 16.82 -16.46 21.74
N ASP A 62 15.70 -16.84 21.12
CA ASP A 62 14.73 -15.88 20.59
C ASP A 62 13.79 -15.31 21.66
N GLY A 63 13.79 -15.85 22.89
CA GLY A 63 12.94 -15.39 23.98
C GLY A 63 11.50 -15.15 23.55
N ALA A 64 11.02 -13.91 23.69
CA ALA A 64 9.67 -13.49 23.33
C ALA A 64 9.36 -13.55 21.81
N ASN A 65 10.35 -13.76 20.95
CA ASN A 65 10.20 -13.84 19.49
C ASN A 65 10.12 -15.28 18.95
N GLY A 66 10.08 -16.31 19.82
CA GLY A 66 10.03 -17.71 19.40
C GLY A 66 8.86 -18.04 18.46
N TYR A 67 7.73 -17.31 18.59
CA TYR A 67 6.56 -17.46 17.73
C TYR A 67 6.86 -17.26 16.24
N LYS A 68 7.89 -16.47 15.88
CA LYS A 68 8.23 -16.19 14.48
C LYS A 68 8.74 -17.42 13.72
N ARG A 69 9.19 -18.46 14.42
CA ARG A 69 9.56 -19.75 13.81
C ARG A 69 8.37 -20.64 13.47
N ASN A 70 7.24 -20.44 14.12
CA ASN A 70 6.07 -21.29 13.97
C ASN A 70 5.13 -20.80 12.86
N GLY A 71 5.47 -19.69 12.21
CA GLY A 71 4.57 -19.01 11.28
C GLY A 71 3.89 -17.84 11.99
N PHE A 72 4.03 -16.64 11.44
CA PHE A 72 3.44 -15.43 11.99
C PHE A 72 2.91 -14.52 10.89
N ASP A 73 2.18 -13.47 11.26
CA ASP A 73 1.77 -12.45 10.29
C ASP A 73 2.92 -11.48 9.96
N GLY A 74 3.36 -11.53 8.70
CA GLY A 74 4.38 -10.69 8.08
C GLY A 74 3.88 -9.32 7.61
N GLY A 75 2.74 -8.87 8.11
CA GLY A 75 2.08 -7.64 7.71
C GLY A 75 1.00 -7.87 6.65
N THR A 76 0.06 -8.78 6.92
CA THR A 76 -1.22 -8.82 6.20
C THR A 76 -1.90 -7.46 6.32
N ARG A 77 -2.46 -6.98 5.21
CA ARG A 77 -3.08 -5.66 5.14
C ARG A 77 -4.20 -5.61 4.12
N PHE A 78 -5.23 -4.84 4.44
CA PHE A 78 -6.32 -4.48 3.54
C PHE A 78 -6.30 -2.97 3.32
N ARG A 79 -6.53 -2.56 2.09
CA ARG A 79 -6.46 -1.17 1.62
C ARG A 79 -7.81 -0.78 1.07
N PHE A 80 -8.23 0.41 1.43
CA PHE A 80 -9.46 1.03 0.97
C PHE A 80 -9.09 2.41 0.47
N ALA A 81 -9.29 2.66 -0.82
CA ALA A 81 -9.05 3.97 -1.41
C ALA A 81 -10.35 4.51 -2.02
N ALA A 82 -10.67 5.74 -1.64
CA ALA A 82 -11.78 6.50 -2.17
C ALA A 82 -11.23 7.72 -2.91
N ASP A 83 -11.76 7.95 -4.10
CA ASP A 83 -11.46 9.11 -4.94
C ASP A 83 -12.79 9.67 -5.44
N TYR A 84 -13.18 10.81 -4.89
CA TYR A 84 -14.47 11.44 -5.15
C TYR A 84 -14.28 12.72 -5.95
N TYR A 85 -14.80 12.73 -7.16
CA TYR A 85 -14.74 13.90 -8.04
C TYR A 85 -15.62 15.05 -7.56
N LEU A 86 -14.99 16.20 -7.30
CA LEU A 86 -15.69 17.41 -6.87
C LEU A 86 -16.06 18.29 -8.06
N PHE A 87 -15.07 18.89 -8.71
CA PHE A 87 -15.20 19.83 -9.83
C PHE A 87 -13.88 19.99 -10.56
N ASP A 88 -13.91 20.51 -11.79
CA ASP A 88 -12.74 20.72 -12.66
C ASP A 88 -11.85 19.48 -12.75
N ASP A 89 -10.64 19.55 -12.18
CA ASP A 89 -9.69 18.45 -12.03
C ASP A 89 -9.43 18.06 -10.57
N ILE A 90 -10.25 18.55 -9.64
CA ILE A 90 -10.12 18.35 -8.19
C ILE A 90 -10.95 17.15 -7.72
N SER A 91 -10.27 16.22 -7.06
CA SER A 91 -10.87 15.12 -6.32
C SER A 91 -10.56 15.21 -4.84
N TRP A 92 -11.54 14.82 -4.01
CA TRP A 92 -11.32 14.50 -2.61
C TRP A 92 -10.92 13.03 -2.49
N ILE A 93 -9.73 12.77 -1.95
CA ILE A 93 -9.20 11.42 -1.80
C ILE A 93 -9.14 11.02 -0.33
N SER A 94 -9.39 9.75 -0.04
CA SER A 94 -9.19 9.14 1.28
C SER A 94 -8.59 7.76 1.12
N TYR A 95 -7.70 7.40 2.05
CA TYR A 95 -7.01 6.12 2.04
C TYR A 95 -6.93 5.55 3.45
N TYR A 96 -7.24 4.27 3.57
CA TYR A 96 -7.12 3.51 4.80
C TYR A 96 -6.40 2.19 4.54
N GLU A 97 -5.30 1.95 5.25
CA GLU A 97 -4.62 0.65 5.29
C GLU A 97 -4.79 0.05 6.70
N LEU A 98 -5.51 -1.06 6.77
CA LEU A 98 -5.74 -1.85 7.97
C LEU A 98 -4.78 -3.03 7.97
N GLY A 99 -3.84 -3.06 8.92
CA GLY A 99 -3.05 -4.26 9.20
C GLY A 99 -3.85 -5.24 10.03
N VAL A 100 -3.76 -6.52 9.71
CA VAL A 100 -4.48 -7.59 10.42
C VAL A 100 -3.48 -8.66 10.81
N ASN A 101 -3.37 -8.91 12.10
CA ASN A 101 -2.60 -10.02 12.63
C ASN A 101 -3.48 -11.27 12.62
N ILE A 102 -3.46 -12.00 11.50
CA ILE A 102 -4.34 -13.16 11.28
C ILE A 102 -4.24 -14.19 12.43
N PRO A 103 -3.03 -14.61 12.89
CA PRO A 103 -2.93 -15.50 14.04
C PRO A 103 -3.53 -14.96 15.33
N ALA A 104 -3.43 -13.65 15.61
CA ALA A 104 -4.05 -13.06 16.81
C ALA A 104 -5.58 -13.03 16.70
N VAL A 105 -6.14 -12.67 15.53
CA VAL A 105 -7.59 -12.68 15.29
C VAL A 105 -8.23 -14.06 15.55
N PHE A 106 -7.49 -15.13 15.28
CA PHE A 106 -7.95 -16.50 15.46
C PHE A 106 -7.42 -17.17 16.74
N ASP A 107 -6.79 -16.41 17.64
CA ASP A 107 -6.22 -16.92 18.90
C ASP A 107 -5.26 -18.12 18.71
N TRP A 108 -4.42 -18.08 17.68
CA TRP A 108 -3.45 -19.15 17.40
C TRP A 108 -2.29 -19.16 18.41
N ASP A 109 -2.22 -20.22 19.20
CA ASP A 109 -1.19 -20.39 20.22
C ASP A 109 0.23 -20.35 19.62
N ASN A 110 1.09 -19.47 20.16
CA ASN A 110 2.51 -19.40 19.79
C ASN A 110 2.78 -18.96 18.32
N HIS A 111 1.88 -18.14 17.74
CA HIS A 111 2.01 -17.57 16.40
C HIS A 111 2.04 -16.02 16.35
N TYR A 112 1.96 -15.35 17.50
CA TYR A 112 2.05 -13.90 17.63
C TYR A 112 2.68 -13.49 18.97
N ALA A 113 3.17 -12.25 19.05
CA ALA A 113 3.77 -11.74 20.29
C ALA A 113 2.71 -11.58 21.40
N LYS A 114 3.08 -11.88 22.65
CA LYS A 114 2.18 -11.68 23.80
C LYS A 114 1.73 -10.21 23.88
N GLY A 115 0.41 -9.99 23.92
CA GLY A 115 -0.19 -8.65 23.94
C GLY A 115 -0.22 -7.95 22.59
N ALA A 116 0.05 -8.65 21.49
CA ALA A 116 -0.15 -8.11 20.15
C ALA A 116 -1.63 -7.77 19.94
N THR A 117 -1.86 -6.68 19.20
CA THR A 117 -3.19 -6.28 18.77
C THR A 117 -3.60 -7.06 17.53
N ASP A 118 -4.88 -7.42 17.44
CA ASP A 118 -5.48 -8.09 16.28
C ASP A 118 -5.37 -7.24 15.01
N THR A 119 -5.49 -5.93 15.18
CA THR A 119 -5.46 -4.97 14.08
C THR A 119 -4.56 -3.79 14.37
N THR A 120 -4.06 -3.17 13.31
CA THR A 120 -3.31 -1.92 13.41
C THR A 120 -3.72 -0.98 12.29
N ARG A 121 -3.88 0.30 12.61
CA ARG A 121 -4.04 1.33 11.60
C ARG A 121 -2.67 1.66 11.01
N ARG A 122 -2.41 1.09 9.84
CA ARG A 122 -1.15 1.25 9.11
C ARG A 122 -1.05 2.61 8.44
N MET A 123 -2.12 3.03 7.76
CA MET A 123 -2.24 4.35 7.15
C MET A 123 -3.70 4.80 7.25
N LEU A 124 -3.90 6.10 7.44
CA LEU A 124 -5.20 6.76 7.37
C LEU A 124 -4.96 8.23 7.05
N TYR A 125 -5.25 8.62 5.82
CA TYR A 125 -5.10 10.00 5.39
C TYR A 125 -6.19 10.40 4.41
N THR A 126 -6.40 11.70 4.31
CA THR A 126 -7.34 12.30 3.36
C THR A 126 -6.71 13.54 2.75
N GLY A 127 -7.23 14.00 1.61
CA GLY A 127 -6.62 15.11 0.90
C GLY A 127 -7.30 15.48 -0.39
N PHE A 128 -6.68 16.42 -1.11
CA PHE A 128 -7.12 16.83 -2.43
C PHE A 128 -6.09 16.42 -3.47
N LYS A 129 -6.58 15.92 -4.60
CA LYS A 129 -5.79 15.53 -5.77
C LYS A 129 -6.21 16.39 -6.95
N SER A 130 -5.24 16.94 -7.66
CA SER A 130 -5.40 17.70 -8.89
C SER A 130 -4.37 17.24 -9.91
N ALA A 131 -4.76 17.14 -11.18
CA ALA A 131 -3.80 16.91 -12.25
C ALA A 131 -2.91 18.14 -12.47
N THR A 132 -3.45 19.33 -12.21
CA THR A 132 -2.77 20.62 -12.36
C THR A 132 -1.88 20.97 -11.17
N TRP A 133 -2.38 20.75 -9.95
CA TRP A 133 -1.76 21.24 -8.70
C TRP A 133 -1.15 20.15 -7.83
N GLY A 134 -1.07 18.90 -8.30
CA GLY A 134 -0.55 17.79 -7.50
C GLY A 134 -1.51 17.34 -6.38
N THR A 135 -0.97 16.72 -5.34
CA THR A 135 -1.74 16.10 -4.26
C THR A 135 -1.31 16.61 -2.89
N LEU A 136 -2.25 17.17 -2.13
CA LEU A 136 -2.05 17.56 -0.73
C LEU A 136 -2.83 16.62 0.19
N THR A 137 -2.15 15.97 1.13
CA THR A 137 -2.77 15.01 2.08
C THR A 137 -2.40 15.32 3.52
N PHE A 138 -3.33 14.98 4.43
CA PHE A 138 -3.12 15.03 5.87
C PHE A 138 -3.52 13.72 6.54
N GLY A 139 -2.67 13.21 7.43
CA GLY A 139 -2.96 12.05 8.27
C GLY A 139 -1.76 11.15 8.52
N GLN A 140 -2.05 9.88 8.86
CA GLN A 140 -1.05 8.83 9.04
C GLN A 140 -0.69 8.25 7.67
N GLN A 141 0.52 8.55 7.20
CA GLN A 141 0.98 8.18 5.87
C GLN A 141 2.51 8.06 5.86
N ASN A 142 3.05 7.41 4.83
CA ASN A 142 4.48 7.30 4.65
C ASN A 142 5.15 8.67 4.70
N SER A 143 6.29 8.70 5.37
CA SER A 143 7.20 9.83 5.49
C SER A 143 7.91 10.10 4.18
N ILE A 144 8.49 11.30 4.06
CA ILE A 144 9.35 11.65 2.93
C ILE A 144 10.57 10.71 2.88
N TYR A 145 11.13 10.34 4.03
CA TYR A 145 12.24 9.37 4.07
C TYR A 145 11.83 8.06 3.41
N TYR A 146 10.67 7.49 3.77
CA TYR A 146 10.26 6.21 3.22
C TYR A 146 9.92 6.34 1.73
N ASP A 147 9.22 7.39 1.33
CA ASP A 147 8.83 7.60 -0.07
C ASP A 147 10.04 7.85 -1.00
N VAL A 148 11.16 8.38 -0.49
CA VAL A 148 12.35 8.71 -1.29
C VAL A 148 13.46 7.64 -1.21
N VAL A 149 13.69 7.09 -0.01
CA VAL A 149 14.80 6.17 0.30
C VAL A 149 14.28 4.79 0.67
N GLY A 150 13.36 4.71 1.63
CA GLY A 150 12.90 3.43 2.21
C GLY A 150 12.34 2.50 1.14
N VAL A 151 11.39 2.96 0.33
CA VAL A 151 10.74 2.15 -0.72
C VAL A 151 11.72 1.64 -1.79
N LYS A 152 12.84 2.35 -2.01
CA LYS A 152 13.86 1.95 -3.00
C LYS A 152 14.88 0.95 -2.44
N THR A 153 14.97 0.87 -1.11
CA THR A 153 15.91 0.01 -0.38
C THR A 153 15.20 -1.13 0.33
N ASP A 154 13.86 -1.19 0.26
CA ASP A 154 12.99 -2.24 0.80
C ASP A 154 12.66 -3.25 -0.31
N ILE A 155 13.69 -3.93 -0.82
CA ILE A 155 13.57 -4.80 -2.01
C ILE A 155 13.18 -6.21 -1.57
N TRP A 156 13.76 -6.67 -0.46
CA TRP A 156 13.43 -7.92 0.20
C TRP A 156 12.51 -7.69 1.38
N ASP A 157 11.72 -8.70 1.68
CA ASP A 157 10.71 -8.67 2.75
C ASP A 157 11.26 -8.27 4.14
N TYR A 158 12.55 -8.49 4.37
CA TYR A 158 13.22 -8.24 5.65
C TYR A 158 14.08 -6.95 5.66
N ASP A 159 14.18 -6.25 4.53
CA ASP A 159 15.06 -5.08 4.40
C ASP A 159 14.62 -3.92 5.29
N MET A 160 13.31 -3.74 5.49
CA MET A 160 12.75 -2.72 6.39
C MET A 160 13.37 -2.73 7.80
N ILE A 161 13.85 -3.88 8.27
CA ILE A 161 14.48 -4.01 9.61
C ILE A 161 15.86 -3.35 9.64
N GLY A 162 16.58 -3.34 8.53
CA GLY A 162 17.84 -2.62 8.39
C GLY A 162 17.68 -1.11 8.16
N GLN A 163 16.46 -0.63 7.92
CA GLN A 163 16.21 0.79 7.64
C GLN A 163 16.02 1.62 8.91
N ALA A 164 16.01 2.95 8.77
CA ALA A 164 15.72 3.87 9.87
C ALA A 164 14.43 3.52 10.67
N PRO A 165 13.30 3.14 10.02
CA PRO A 165 12.11 2.64 10.71
C PRO A 165 12.33 1.45 11.65
N GLY A 166 13.23 0.55 11.30
CA GLY A 166 13.52 -0.68 12.05
C GLY A 166 14.53 -0.49 13.17
N ASN A 167 15.34 0.58 13.13
CA ASN A 167 16.41 0.85 14.09
C ASN A 167 16.15 2.08 14.97
N GLY A 168 15.14 2.89 14.65
CA GLY A 168 14.69 4.02 15.45
C GLY A 168 13.86 3.61 16.68
N ILE A 169 13.35 4.61 17.41
CA ILE A 169 12.50 4.36 18.59
C ILE A 169 11.17 3.75 18.15
N ASN A 170 10.57 4.34 17.12
CA ASN A 170 9.35 3.85 16.48
C ASN A 170 9.09 4.68 15.21
N GLY A 171 9.09 4.03 14.05
CA GLY A 171 8.96 4.71 12.76
C GLY A 171 7.74 5.62 12.60
N ASP A 172 6.64 5.33 13.29
CA ASP A 172 5.42 6.15 13.25
C ASP A 172 5.48 7.37 14.18
N TYR A 173 6.34 7.31 15.21
CA TYR A 173 6.53 8.35 16.21
C TYR A 173 7.67 9.30 15.83
N ASP A 174 8.83 8.75 15.47
CA ASP A 174 10.01 9.52 15.06
C ASP A 174 9.91 10.06 13.62
N GLY A 175 8.93 9.56 12.86
CA GLY A 175 8.62 9.99 11.51
C GLY A 175 9.55 9.45 10.43
N SER A 176 10.37 8.46 10.75
CA SER A 176 11.13 7.72 9.75
C SER A 176 10.25 6.82 8.87
N TYR A 177 9.06 6.42 9.32
CA TYR A 177 8.15 5.55 8.55
C TYR A 177 6.78 6.17 8.24
N ARG A 178 5.79 6.05 9.14
CA ARG A 178 4.41 6.47 8.86
C ARG A 178 3.89 7.39 9.94
N THR A 179 4.42 8.61 9.93
CA THR A 179 4.08 9.67 10.89
C THR A 179 2.57 9.86 11.00
N ARG A 180 2.04 9.83 12.22
CA ARG A 180 0.58 9.86 12.49
C ARG A 180 -0.15 11.13 12.08
N LYS A 181 0.55 12.27 12.07
CA LYS A 181 -0.02 13.61 11.78
C LYS A 181 0.88 14.34 10.79
N SER A 182 0.92 13.85 9.55
CA SER A 182 1.76 14.41 8.49
C SER A 182 0.93 15.17 7.48
N LEU A 183 1.30 16.43 7.21
CA LEU A 183 0.90 17.17 6.02
C LEU A 183 1.93 16.90 4.92
N LYS A 184 1.48 16.38 3.78
CA LYS A 184 2.36 16.02 2.66
C LYS A 184 1.82 16.58 1.36
N TYR A 185 2.70 17.17 0.57
CA TYR A 185 2.44 17.62 -0.79
C TYR A 185 3.34 16.85 -1.75
N LYS A 186 2.79 16.40 -2.89
CA LYS A 186 3.51 15.70 -3.94
C LYS A 186 2.97 16.04 -5.32
#